data_AF-A0A843GBX7-F1
#
_entry.id   AF-A0A843GBX7-F1
#
_cell.length_a   1.000
_cell.length_b   1.000
_cell.length_c   1.000
_cell.angle_alpha   90.00
_cell.angle_beta   90.00
_cell.angle_gamma   90.00
#
_symmetry.space_group_name_H-M   'P 1'
#
loop_
_entity.id
_entity.type
_entity.pdbx_description
1 polymer ?
#
loop_
_entity_poly.entity_id
_entity_poly.type
_entity_poly.pdbx_seq_one_letter_code
_entity_poly.pdbx_strand_id
1 'polypeptide(L)'
;KRLDWMNDIAKKNPSFARSGHTTHLIVGANDETDLEILKRMESLYKKVDLRRSYFSAFSPVEGTEFENKESCNTDRTAKLYHADALLSDYKFDVKELVFDENDKLSLKEDPKILAAREMDIFPVEINYASYKKLIRVPGIGPKSARKIMAIRKNKPFKKLEELQRIGVVVKRAEPYIKLDGNYQAALDNY
;
A
#
# COMPACT_ATOMS: atom_id res chain seq x y z
N LYS A 1 7.40 24.03 3.20
CA LYS A 1 8.37 25.10 2.82
C LYS A 1 9.56 24.56 2.01
N ARG A 2 10.46 23.72 2.55
CA ARG A 2 11.62 23.20 1.79
C ARG A 2 11.24 22.25 0.64
N LEU A 3 10.34 21.30 0.90
CA LEU A 3 9.86 20.37 -0.13
C LEU A 3 9.10 21.09 -1.24
N ASP A 4 8.30 22.11 -0.89
CA ASP A 4 7.58 22.93 -1.87
C ASP A 4 8.56 23.69 -2.77
N TRP A 5 9.60 24.31 -2.19
CA TRP A 5 10.64 24.99 -2.95
C TRP A 5 11.40 24.05 -3.90
N MET A 6 11.74 22.83 -3.44
CA MET A 6 12.39 21.83 -4.30
C MET A 6 11.46 21.38 -5.44
N ASN A 7 10.17 21.20 -5.15
CA ASN A 7 9.16 20.86 -6.15
C ASN A 7 8.99 21.98 -7.19
N ASP A 8 9.04 23.24 -6.77
CA ASP A 8 8.99 24.39 -7.68
C ASP A 8 10.20 24.44 -8.62
N ILE A 9 11.40 24.09 -8.13
CA ILE A 9 12.60 23.95 -8.96
C ILE A 9 12.41 22.81 -9.97
N ALA A 10 11.92 21.65 -9.52
CA ALA A 10 11.67 20.50 -10.37
C ALA A 10 10.65 20.80 -11.48
N LYS A 11 9.58 21.54 -11.16
CA LYS A 11 8.57 21.97 -12.13
C LYS A 11 9.13 22.96 -13.15
N LYS A 12 9.98 23.90 -12.72
CA LYS A 12 10.63 24.86 -13.63
C LYS A 12 11.59 24.18 -14.59
N ASN A 13 12.35 23.20 -14.11
CA ASN A 13 13.23 22.41 -14.96
C ASN A 13 13.39 20.99 -14.39
N PRO A 14 12.73 19.97 -14.99
CA PRO A 14 12.81 18.59 -14.51
C PRO A 14 14.24 18.04 -14.44
N SER A 15 15.18 18.62 -15.20
CA SER A 15 16.57 18.20 -15.18
C SER A 15 17.32 18.52 -13.88
N PHE A 16 16.82 19.45 -13.07
CA PHE A 16 17.43 19.83 -11.77
C PHE A 16 17.07 18.87 -10.63
N ALA A 17 16.00 18.08 -10.78
CA ALA A 17 15.55 17.13 -9.78
C ALA A 17 15.07 15.81 -10.43
N ARG A 18 15.85 15.27 -11.38
CA ARG A 18 15.49 14.07 -12.17
C ARG A 18 15.12 12.86 -11.32
N SER A 19 15.73 12.73 -10.15
CA SER A 19 15.53 11.60 -9.24
C SER A 19 14.31 11.76 -8.33
N GLY A 20 13.64 12.92 -8.34
CA GLY A 20 12.52 13.24 -7.44
C GLY A 20 12.96 13.51 -6.00
N HIS A 21 12.00 13.45 -5.07
CA HIS A 21 12.22 13.68 -3.66
C HIS A 21 11.94 12.42 -2.84
N THR A 22 12.72 12.23 -1.78
CA THR A 22 12.48 11.21 -0.76
C THR A 22 12.41 11.86 0.61
N THR A 23 11.82 11.16 1.57
CA THR A 23 11.76 11.59 2.97
C THR A 23 12.05 10.41 3.87
N HIS A 24 12.59 10.69 5.06
CA HIS A 24 12.88 9.69 6.07
C HIS A 24 12.27 10.16 7.39
N LEU A 25 11.44 9.30 7.97
CA LEU A 25 10.78 9.52 9.25
C LEU A 25 11.33 8.54 10.28
N ILE A 26 11.63 9.07 11.47
CA ILE A 26 11.85 8.26 12.66
C ILE A 26 10.50 8.05 13.34
N VAL A 27 10.09 6.80 13.48
CA VAL A 27 8.78 6.37 13.98
C VAL A 27 8.91 5.97 15.44
N GLY A 28 8.03 6.49 16.30
CA GLY A 28 7.98 6.25 17.74
C GLY A 28 8.87 7.17 18.56
N ALA A 29 9.48 8.19 17.94
CA ALA A 29 10.19 9.23 18.68
C ALA A 29 9.23 10.17 19.42
N ASN A 30 8.03 10.38 18.88
CA ASN A 30 6.93 11.11 19.51
C ASN A 30 5.75 10.16 19.74
N ASP A 31 4.61 10.70 20.18
CA ASP A 31 3.40 9.93 20.44
C ASP A 31 2.50 9.83 19.18
N GLU A 32 3.11 9.87 18.00
CA GLU A 32 2.37 9.93 16.73
C GLU A 32 1.65 8.61 16.42
N THR A 33 0.45 8.70 15.85
CA THR A 33 -0.32 7.53 15.41
C THR A 33 0.06 7.11 13.98
N ASP A 34 -0.30 5.89 13.59
CA ASP A 34 -0.01 5.43 12.22
C ASP A 34 -0.90 6.16 11.21
N LEU A 35 -2.13 6.52 11.62
CA LEU A 35 -3.01 7.37 10.85
C LEU A 35 -2.39 8.74 10.56
N GLU A 36 -1.79 9.39 11.56
CA GLU A 36 -1.13 10.70 11.40
C GLU A 36 0.05 10.62 10.43
N ILE A 37 0.90 9.59 10.58
CA ILE A 37 2.03 9.33 9.67
C ILE A 37 1.50 9.16 8.23
N LEU A 38 0.51 8.30 8.03
CA LEU A 38 0.00 7.99 6.69
C LEU A 38 -0.78 9.16 6.07
N LYS A 39 -1.55 9.92 6.85
CA LYS A 39 -2.16 11.19 6.39
C LYS A 39 -1.09 12.16 5.92
N ARG A 40 0.02 12.26 6.66
CA ARG A 40 1.15 13.10 6.26
C ARG A 40 1.79 12.60 4.96
N MET A 41 2.00 11.30 4.81
CA MET A 41 2.56 10.72 3.58
C MET A 41 1.63 10.95 2.38
N GLU A 42 0.33 10.71 2.53
CA GLU A 42 -0.66 10.98 1.49
C GLU A 42 -0.63 12.44 1.03
N SER A 43 -0.56 13.38 1.97
CA SER A 43 -0.42 14.81 1.64
C SER A 43 0.89 15.11 0.89
N LEU A 44 1.99 14.43 1.21
CA LEU A 44 3.27 14.63 0.51
C LEU A 44 3.23 14.06 -0.91
N TYR A 45 2.67 12.87 -1.10
CA TYR A 45 2.45 12.29 -2.42
C TYR A 45 1.61 13.22 -3.31
N LYS A 46 0.53 13.80 -2.76
CA LYS A 46 -0.36 14.71 -3.51
C LYS A 46 0.28 16.07 -3.81
N LYS A 47 1.08 16.64 -2.90
CA LYS A 47 1.61 18.02 -3.03
C LYS A 47 2.94 18.12 -3.77
N VAL A 48 3.85 17.17 -3.53
CA VAL A 48 5.26 17.30 -3.97
C VAL A 48 5.77 16.10 -4.77
N ASP A 49 4.86 15.25 -5.29
CA ASP A 49 5.19 14.05 -6.08
C ASP A 49 6.32 13.23 -5.44
N LEU A 50 6.17 12.97 -4.12
CA LEU A 50 7.16 12.25 -3.34
C LEU A 50 7.40 10.87 -3.97
N ARG A 51 8.65 10.53 -4.24
CA ARG A 51 9.00 9.29 -4.93
C ARG A 51 9.02 8.08 -4.01
N ARG A 52 9.46 8.29 -2.77
CA ARG A 52 9.57 7.25 -1.74
C ARG A 52 9.66 7.85 -0.34
N SER A 53 9.01 7.20 0.60
CA SER A 53 9.19 7.41 2.05
C SER A 53 10.06 6.29 2.64
N TYR A 54 10.82 6.63 3.67
CA TYR A 54 11.58 5.69 4.49
C TYR A 54 11.15 5.85 5.95
N PHE A 55 10.97 4.74 6.63
CA PHE A 55 10.67 4.65 8.05
C PHE A 55 11.80 3.92 8.77
N SER A 56 12.26 4.49 9.88
CA SER A 56 13.13 3.82 10.85
C SER A 56 12.51 3.89 12.22
N ALA A 57 12.59 2.79 12.97
CA ALA A 57 12.12 2.75 14.33
C ALA A 57 13.04 3.62 15.21
N PHE A 58 12.44 4.41 16.09
CA PHE A 58 13.16 5.15 17.11
C PHE A 58 13.93 4.19 18.03
N SER A 59 15.15 4.56 18.38
CA SER A 59 15.95 3.90 19.40
C SER A 59 16.54 5.00 20.30
N PRO A 60 16.49 4.83 21.63
CA PRO A 60 17.12 5.77 22.54
C PRO A 60 18.63 5.80 22.33
N VAL A 61 19.23 6.96 22.60
CA VAL A 61 20.67 7.19 22.53
C VAL A 61 21.11 7.80 23.86
N GLU A 62 22.13 7.21 24.48
CA GLU A 62 22.70 7.65 25.75
C GLU A 62 23.17 9.12 25.66
N GLY A 63 22.92 9.91 26.71
CA GLY A 63 23.30 11.32 26.76
C GLY A 63 22.40 12.25 25.95
N THR A 64 21.22 11.78 25.52
CA THR A 64 20.20 12.61 24.85
C THR A 64 18.96 12.74 25.74
N GLU A 65 18.13 13.76 25.48
CA GLU A 65 16.86 13.96 26.20
C GLU A 65 15.91 12.75 26.11
N PHE A 66 16.09 11.89 25.10
CA PHE A 66 15.29 10.69 24.88
C PHE A 66 15.98 9.39 25.31
N GLU A 67 17.08 9.45 26.08
CA GLU A 67 17.81 8.26 26.52
C GLU A 67 16.93 7.27 27.32
N ASN A 68 15.93 7.77 28.04
CA ASN A 68 15.02 6.98 28.86
C ASN A 68 13.70 6.61 28.14
N LYS A 69 13.55 6.97 26.86
CA LYS A 69 12.35 6.64 26.09
C LYS A 69 12.42 5.21 25.56
N GLU A 70 11.27 4.53 25.54
CA GLU A 70 11.18 3.19 24.95
C GLU A 70 11.50 3.19 23.46
N SER A 71 12.19 2.15 22.99
CA SER A 71 12.44 1.95 21.57
C SER A 71 11.15 1.58 20.84
N CYS A 72 11.03 1.99 19.58
CA CYS A 72 9.90 1.64 18.76
C CYS A 72 10.03 0.20 18.25
N ASN A 73 8.93 -0.53 18.27
CA ASN A 73 8.86 -1.86 17.64
C ASN A 73 9.12 -1.76 16.13
N THR A 74 10.02 -2.57 15.60
CA THR A 74 10.35 -2.65 14.17
C THR A 74 9.20 -3.19 13.32
N ASP A 75 8.35 -4.06 13.85
CA ASP A 75 7.16 -4.58 13.16
C ASP A 75 6.19 -3.45 12.79
N ARG A 76 6.08 -2.41 13.63
CA ARG A 76 5.30 -1.21 13.33
C ARG A 76 5.80 -0.54 12.05
N THR A 77 7.12 -0.42 11.89
CA THR A 77 7.69 0.16 10.67
C THR A 77 7.48 -0.72 9.44
N ALA A 78 7.54 -2.05 9.58
CA ALA A 78 7.22 -2.96 8.49
C ALA A 78 5.77 -2.78 8.02
N LYS A 79 4.81 -2.64 8.94
CA LYS A 79 3.41 -2.35 8.61
C LYS A 79 3.22 -0.99 7.97
N LEU A 80 3.91 0.04 8.43
CA LEU A 80 3.90 1.36 7.79
C LEU A 80 4.42 1.30 6.35
N TYR A 81 5.48 0.53 6.07
CA TYR A 81 5.93 0.30 4.69
C TYR A 81 4.87 -0.39 3.83
N HIS A 82 4.17 -1.40 4.38
CA HIS A 82 3.10 -2.07 3.65
C HIS A 82 1.95 -1.12 3.34
N ALA A 83 1.51 -0.32 4.31
CA ALA A 83 0.43 0.66 4.14
C ALA A 83 0.83 1.82 3.21
N ASP A 84 2.04 2.35 3.35
CA ASP A 84 2.58 3.39 2.45
C ASP A 84 2.65 2.92 1.00
N ALA A 85 3.06 1.66 0.76
CA ALA A 85 3.02 1.07 -0.57
C ALA A 85 1.60 1.09 -1.17
N LEU A 86 0.55 0.88 -0.35
CA LEU A 86 -0.82 0.98 -0.81
C LEU A 86 -1.17 2.40 -1.26
N LEU A 87 -0.72 3.43 -0.54
CA LEU A 87 -0.92 4.83 -0.94
C LEU A 87 -0.15 5.15 -2.22
N SER A 88 1.16 4.86 -2.24
CA SER A 88 2.08 5.28 -3.29
C SER A 88 1.90 4.47 -4.59
N ASP A 89 1.87 3.14 -4.52
CA ASP A 89 1.86 2.26 -5.68
C ASP A 89 0.43 1.83 -6.10
N TYR A 90 -0.45 1.60 -5.13
CA TYR A 90 -1.82 1.11 -5.39
C TYR A 90 -2.87 2.22 -5.41
N LYS A 91 -2.49 3.46 -5.11
CA LYS A 91 -3.39 4.64 -5.09
C LYS A 91 -4.58 4.41 -4.16
N PHE A 92 -4.30 3.85 -2.98
CA PHE A 92 -5.23 3.87 -1.86
C PHE A 92 -5.30 5.30 -1.31
N ASP A 93 -6.49 5.71 -0.90
CA ASP A 93 -6.64 6.80 0.05
C ASP A 93 -6.50 6.25 1.48
N VAL A 94 -6.02 7.08 2.41
CA VAL A 94 -5.84 6.67 3.81
C VAL A 94 -7.16 6.21 4.45
N LYS A 95 -8.29 6.78 4.04
CA LYS A 95 -9.63 6.36 4.49
C LYS A 95 -10.05 4.94 4.07
N GLU A 96 -9.33 4.34 3.12
CA GLU A 96 -9.55 2.95 2.70
C GLU A 96 -8.74 1.96 3.56
N LEU A 97 -7.88 2.46 4.46
CA LEU A 97 -7.12 1.63 5.40
C LEU A 97 -7.88 1.47 6.71
N VAL A 98 -7.64 0.34 7.38
CA VAL A 98 -8.27 0.01 8.66
C VAL A 98 -7.27 0.27 9.79
N PHE A 99 -7.73 0.98 10.81
CA PHE A 99 -6.99 1.30 12.03
C PHE A 99 -7.77 0.81 13.26
N ASP A 100 -7.07 0.59 14.36
CA ASP A 100 -7.69 0.29 15.65
C ASP A 100 -8.23 1.57 16.35
N GLU A 101 -8.75 1.41 17.57
CA GLU A 101 -9.28 2.52 18.37
C GLU A 101 -8.23 3.57 18.76
N ASN A 102 -6.93 3.27 18.62
CA ASN A 102 -5.80 4.15 18.91
C ASN A 102 -5.13 4.68 17.63
N ASP A 103 -5.81 4.58 16.48
CA ASP A 103 -5.30 5.01 15.17
C ASP A 103 -3.98 4.31 14.75
N LYS A 104 -3.79 3.05 15.19
CA LYS A 104 -2.63 2.22 14.82
C LYS A 104 -3.01 1.14 13.81
N LEU A 105 -2.02 0.69 13.03
CA LEU A 105 -2.17 -0.43 12.12
C LEU A 105 -2.05 -1.76 12.87
N SER A 106 -2.78 -2.78 12.41
CA SER A 106 -2.61 -4.14 12.89
C SER A 106 -1.19 -4.66 12.63
N LEU A 107 -0.50 -5.08 13.69
CA LEU A 107 0.79 -5.75 13.58
C LEU A 107 0.68 -7.20 13.06
N LYS A 108 -0.50 -7.81 13.14
CA LYS A 108 -0.70 -9.21 12.74
C LYS A 108 -1.14 -9.31 11.29
N GLU A 109 -2.10 -8.51 10.88
CA GLU A 109 -2.74 -8.66 9.58
C GLU A 109 -2.19 -7.69 8.54
N ASP A 110 -2.28 -8.07 7.27
CA ASP A 110 -1.79 -7.23 6.17
C ASP A 110 -2.77 -6.08 5.89
N PRO A 111 -2.32 -4.83 5.76
CA PRO A 111 -3.20 -3.69 5.55
C PRO A 111 -4.10 -3.83 4.32
N LYS A 112 -3.65 -4.50 3.26
CA LYS A 112 -4.45 -4.70 2.04
C LYS A 112 -5.55 -5.72 2.24
N ILE A 113 -5.30 -6.77 3.03
CA ILE A 113 -6.33 -7.77 3.38
C ILE A 113 -7.40 -7.12 4.25
N LEU A 114 -6.99 -6.37 5.28
CA LEU A 114 -7.93 -5.66 6.15
C LEU A 114 -8.79 -4.68 5.35
N ALA A 115 -8.17 -3.84 4.52
CA ALA A 115 -8.89 -2.93 3.63
C ALA A 115 -9.86 -3.67 2.70
N ALA A 116 -9.48 -4.85 2.20
CA ALA A 116 -10.35 -5.62 1.31
C ALA A 116 -11.60 -6.18 2.01
N ARG A 117 -11.54 -6.49 3.31
CA ARG A 117 -12.70 -6.97 4.08
C ARG A 117 -13.80 -5.91 4.21
N GLU A 118 -13.41 -4.64 4.27
CA GLU A 118 -14.35 -3.50 4.38
C GLU A 118 -14.88 -3.02 3.01
N MET A 119 -14.43 -3.61 1.90
CA MET A 119 -14.85 -3.20 0.56
C MET A 119 -15.97 -4.07 0.00
N ASP A 120 -17.09 -3.44 -0.36
CA ASP A 120 -18.19 -4.08 -1.08
C ASP A 120 -17.96 -4.09 -2.61
N ILE A 121 -16.84 -4.66 -3.04
CA ILE A 121 -16.49 -4.80 -4.47
C ILE A 121 -16.18 -6.23 -4.90
N PHE A 122 -16.11 -7.14 -3.93
CA PHE A 122 -15.68 -8.51 -4.13
C PHE A 122 -16.89 -9.45 -4.24
N PRO A 123 -16.76 -10.56 -4.98
CA PRO A 123 -15.59 -10.95 -5.77
C PRO A 123 -15.53 -10.21 -7.12
N VAL A 124 -14.32 -9.92 -7.57
CA VAL A 124 -14.02 -9.15 -8.79
C VAL A 124 -13.85 -10.08 -9.99
N GLU A 125 -14.65 -9.91 -11.03
CA GLU A 125 -14.51 -10.69 -12.27
C GLU A 125 -13.29 -10.24 -13.10
N ILE A 126 -12.26 -11.10 -13.16
CA ILE A 126 -10.94 -10.78 -13.70
C ILE A 126 -10.99 -10.42 -15.18
N ASN A 127 -11.90 -11.00 -15.96
CA ASN A 127 -11.96 -10.78 -17.39
C ASN A 127 -12.58 -9.41 -17.77
N TYR A 128 -13.35 -8.79 -16.87
CA TYR A 128 -14.06 -7.53 -17.16
C TYR A 128 -13.69 -6.36 -16.23
N ALA A 129 -13.15 -6.63 -15.04
CA ALA A 129 -12.88 -5.62 -14.01
C ALA A 129 -11.95 -4.49 -14.48
N SER A 130 -12.18 -3.26 -14.04
CA SER A 130 -11.25 -2.16 -14.31
C SER A 130 -9.90 -2.38 -13.63
N TYR A 131 -8.86 -1.71 -14.13
CA TYR A 131 -7.55 -1.70 -13.48
C TYR A 131 -7.63 -1.33 -11.99
N LYS A 132 -8.44 -0.30 -11.66
CA LYS A 132 -8.66 0.15 -10.28
C LYS A 132 -9.24 -0.97 -9.41
N LYS A 133 -10.22 -1.74 -9.90
CA LYS A 133 -10.76 -2.90 -9.16
C LYS A 133 -9.71 -4.01 -9.00
N LEU A 134 -8.96 -4.33 -10.06
CA LEU A 134 -7.92 -5.38 -10.03
C LEU A 134 -6.83 -5.10 -8.99
N ILE A 135 -6.38 -3.86 -8.85
CA ILE A 135 -5.34 -3.53 -7.87
C ILE A 135 -5.84 -3.53 -6.43
N ARG A 136 -7.16 -3.54 -6.17
CA ARG A 136 -7.71 -3.71 -4.80
C ARG A 136 -7.69 -5.16 -4.33
N VAL A 137 -7.74 -6.12 -5.24
CA VAL A 137 -7.68 -7.55 -4.92
C VAL A 137 -6.37 -7.91 -4.20
N PRO A 138 -6.42 -8.49 -2.99
CA PRO A 138 -5.24 -9.04 -2.33
C PRO A 138 -4.51 -10.06 -3.22
N GLY A 139 -3.18 -10.00 -3.30
CA GLY A 139 -2.39 -10.87 -4.19
C GLY A 139 -2.29 -10.41 -5.65
N ILE A 140 -3.02 -9.38 -6.09
CA ILE A 140 -2.82 -8.73 -7.38
C ILE A 140 -2.11 -7.38 -7.20
N GLY A 141 -0.88 -7.29 -7.72
CA GLY A 141 -0.08 -6.05 -7.74
C GLY A 141 -0.30 -5.19 -8.99
N PRO A 142 0.22 -3.95 -9.04
CA PRO A 142 0.08 -3.05 -10.19
C PRO A 142 0.61 -3.65 -11.50
N LYS A 143 1.72 -4.40 -11.43
CA LYS A 143 2.31 -5.10 -12.58
C LYS A 143 1.39 -6.24 -13.07
N SER A 144 0.92 -7.10 -12.16
CA SER A 144 0.04 -8.21 -12.49
C SER A 144 -1.31 -7.72 -13.02
N ALA A 145 -1.89 -6.67 -12.44
CA ALA A 145 -3.11 -6.04 -12.95
C ALA A 145 -2.96 -5.50 -14.38
N ARG A 146 -1.81 -4.89 -14.73
CA ARG A 146 -1.53 -4.46 -16.11
C ARG A 146 -1.42 -5.66 -17.06
N LYS A 147 -0.76 -6.74 -16.64
CA LYS A 147 -0.67 -7.98 -17.44
C LYS A 147 -2.04 -8.60 -17.68
N ILE A 148 -2.88 -8.67 -16.64
CA ILE A 148 -4.27 -9.15 -16.75
C ILE A 148 -5.03 -8.33 -17.80
N MET A 149 -5.01 -7.01 -17.67
CA MET A 149 -5.66 -6.08 -18.62
C MET A 149 -5.20 -6.27 -20.07
N ALA A 150 -3.91 -6.54 -20.28
CA ALA A 150 -3.34 -6.72 -21.61
C ALA A 150 -3.72 -8.09 -22.22
N ILE A 151 -3.58 -9.17 -21.45
CA ILE A 151 -3.76 -10.55 -21.93
C ILE A 151 -5.24 -10.85 -22.20
N ARG A 152 -6.13 -10.45 -21.28
CA ARG A 152 -7.57 -10.79 -21.36
C ARG A 152 -8.28 -10.22 -22.60
N LYS A 153 -7.69 -9.21 -23.26
CA LYS A 153 -8.21 -8.66 -24.52
C LYS A 153 -8.23 -9.68 -25.65
N ASN A 154 -7.22 -10.55 -25.68
CA ASN A 154 -7.05 -11.56 -26.74
C ASN A 154 -7.39 -12.96 -26.23
N LYS A 155 -7.10 -13.24 -24.95
CA LYS A 155 -7.30 -14.55 -24.33
C LYS A 155 -7.88 -14.37 -22.92
N PRO A 156 -9.19 -14.59 -22.70
CA PRO A 156 -9.75 -14.54 -21.35
C PRO A 156 -9.13 -15.63 -20.48
N PHE A 157 -8.95 -15.31 -19.19
CA PHE A 157 -8.45 -16.25 -18.19
C PHE A 157 -9.55 -17.23 -17.82
N LYS A 158 -9.22 -18.52 -17.82
CA LYS A 158 -10.16 -19.60 -17.48
C LYS A 158 -9.77 -20.37 -16.23
N LYS A 159 -8.49 -20.30 -15.83
CA LYS A 159 -7.98 -21.04 -14.67
C LYS A 159 -7.05 -20.17 -13.82
N LEU A 160 -6.99 -20.45 -12.52
CA LEU A 160 -6.16 -19.71 -11.57
C LEU A 160 -4.66 -19.85 -11.85
N GLU A 161 -4.21 -20.98 -12.39
CA GLU A 161 -2.80 -21.21 -12.72
C GLU A 161 -2.31 -20.26 -13.82
N GLU A 162 -3.21 -19.82 -14.71
CA GLU A 162 -2.88 -18.81 -15.72
C GLU A 162 -2.57 -17.46 -15.08
N LEU A 163 -3.27 -17.11 -13.99
CA LEU A 163 -2.99 -15.91 -13.20
C LEU A 163 -1.69 -16.05 -12.40
N GLN A 164 -1.43 -17.24 -11.84
CA GLN A 164 -0.20 -17.51 -11.11
C GLN A 164 1.04 -17.29 -11.99
N ARG A 165 1.02 -17.77 -13.23
CA ARG A 165 2.11 -17.64 -14.22
C ARG A 165 2.46 -16.19 -14.55
N ILE A 166 1.52 -15.25 -14.37
CA ILE A 166 1.76 -13.83 -14.62
C ILE A 166 2.10 -13.03 -13.35
N GLY A 167 2.24 -13.72 -12.21
CA GLY A 167 2.66 -13.15 -10.94
C GLY A 167 1.51 -12.73 -10.02
N VAL A 168 0.32 -13.33 -10.14
CA VAL A 168 -0.73 -13.22 -9.13
C VAL A 168 -0.47 -14.22 -8.01
N VAL A 169 -0.57 -13.77 -6.76
CA VAL A 169 -0.51 -14.68 -5.60
C VAL A 169 -1.90 -15.29 -5.40
N VAL A 170 -2.16 -16.41 -6.09
CA VAL A 170 -3.48 -17.04 -6.15
C VAL A 170 -4.07 -17.32 -4.76
N LYS A 171 -3.29 -17.89 -3.83
CA LYS A 171 -3.72 -18.17 -2.45
C LYS A 171 -4.33 -16.95 -1.73
N ARG A 172 -3.91 -15.73 -2.09
CA ARG A 172 -4.47 -14.49 -1.53
C ARG A 172 -5.60 -13.90 -2.37
N ALA A 173 -5.60 -14.13 -3.67
CA ALA A 173 -6.53 -13.52 -4.62
C ALA A 173 -7.82 -14.34 -4.79
N GLU A 174 -7.73 -15.67 -4.68
CA GLU A 174 -8.82 -16.61 -4.91
C GLU A 174 -10.13 -16.26 -4.16
N PRO A 175 -10.12 -15.87 -2.87
CA PRO A 175 -11.34 -15.47 -2.16
C PRO A 175 -11.94 -14.12 -2.60
N TYR A 176 -11.34 -13.45 -3.58
CA TYR A 176 -11.72 -12.09 -3.98
C TYR A 176 -11.98 -11.99 -5.49
N ILE A 177 -11.89 -13.08 -6.25
CA ILE A 177 -11.91 -13.02 -7.72
C ILE A 177 -12.84 -14.05 -8.34
N LYS A 178 -13.49 -13.69 -9.45
CA LYS A 178 -14.23 -14.62 -10.31
C LYS A 178 -13.49 -14.84 -11.63
N LEU A 179 -13.68 -16.03 -12.20
CA LEU A 179 -13.26 -16.37 -13.55
C LEU A 179 -14.45 -16.87 -14.35
N ASP A 180 -14.91 -16.06 -15.29
CA ASP A 180 -16.02 -16.41 -16.19
C ASP A 180 -17.31 -16.78 -15.43
N GLY A 181 -17.63 -15.99 -14.40
CA GLY A 181 -18.78 -16.23 -13.52
C GLY A 181 -18.57 -17.33 -12.47
N ASN A 182 -17.54 -18.18 -12.62
CA ASN A 182 -17.20 -19.17 -11.62
C ASN A 182 -16.43 -18.53 -10.46
N TYR A 183 -16.86 -18.85 -9.25
CA TYR A 183 -16.27 -18.40 -8.01
C TYR A 183 -16.23 -19.59 -7.07
N GLN A 184 -15.07 -19.86 -6.46
CA GLN A 184 -15.07 -20.66 -5.25
C GLN A 184 -15.47 -19.73 -4.12
N ALA A 185 -16.72 -19.86 -3.65
CA ALA A 185 -17.02 -19.38 -2.31
C ALA A 185 -16.03 -20.10 -1.39
N ALA A 186 -15.19 -19.33 -0.68
CA ALA A 186 -14.40 -19.88 0.39
C ALA A 186 -15.39 -20.64 1.28
N LEU A 187 -15.22 -21.96 1.41
CA LEU A 187 -15.85 -22.70 2.49
C LEU A 187 -15.43 -21.96 3.75
N ASP A 188 -16.39 -21.36 4.44
CA ASP A 188 -16.18 -20.63 5.70
C ASP A 188 -15.20 -21.39 6.58
N ASN A 189 -13.96 -20.92 6.63
CA ASN A 189 -12.91 -21.40 7.50
C ASN A 189 -11.86 -20.30 7.55
N TYR A 190 -12.10 -19.33 8.45
CA TYR A 190 -11.27 -19.08 9.64
C TYR A 190 -11.94 -17.99 10.48
#